data_AF-A0A4S4B6W6-F1
#
_entry.id   AF-A0A4S4B6W6-F1
#
_cell.length_a   1.000
_cell.length_b   1.000
_cell.length_c   1.000
_cell.angle_alpha   90.00
_cell.angle_beta   90.00
_cell.angle_gamma   90.00
#
_symmetry.space_group_name_H-M   'P 1'
#
loop_
_entity.id
_entity.type
_entity.pdbx_description
1 polymer ?
#
loop_
_entity_poly.entity_id
_entity_poly.type
_entity_poly.pdbx_seq_one_letter_code
_entity_poly.pdbx_strand_id
1 'polypeptide(L)'
;MNVPVNRAVALPFLRAAADAGPHESPLSGLPLTVLVGVTGVGKSTALAALQAVTPAMKVLPDRREITDAVMIWPRAGGPVTDREERFRLTAEYRAEHPGGMAYALGTLLADTQHWGHQPVFDGLRGLEEVQYAATHFPTWRFVVLGAPDAVRVRRLLGRADTFDQVAGGTGQELQKALAELKGVQDVFAPSELDDLNALTDQGFAAADILAKVKIVVSERRNYDPHAAELFLRMLPPERALVLDTVALDPAGVAANVAAWAGEQA
;
A
#
# COMPACT_ATOMS: atom_id res chain seq x y z
N MET A 1 -5.15 -19.74 -38.27
CA MET A 1 -4.99 -20.13 -36.85
C MET A 1 -5.35 -18.93 -36.02
N ASN A 2 -6.53 -18.95 -35.39
CA ASN A 2 -6.94 -17.91 -34.44
C ASN A 2 -6.11 -18.08 -33.17
N VAL A 3 -5.25 -17.10 -32.88
CA VAL A 3 -4.61 -16.97 -31.58
C VAL A 3 -5.74 -16.70 -30.57
N PRO A 4 -5.88 -17.50 -29.50
CA PRO A 4 -6.86 -17.19 -28.48
C PRO A 4 -6.44 -15.89 -27.82
N VAL A 5 -7.27 -14.86 -27.94
CA VAL A 5 -7.13 -13.60 -27.20
C VAL A 5 -7.21 -13.98 -25.73
N ASN A 6 -6.04 -13.97 -25.10
CA ASN A 6 -5.85 -14.27 -23.70
C ASN A 6 -6.72 -13.30 -22.90
N ARG A 7 -7.75 -13.80 -22.20
CA ARG A 7 -8.53 -12.97 -21.29
C ARG A 7 -7.60 -12.57 -20.14
N ALA A 8 -6.90 -11.45 -20.29
CA ALA A 8 -6.42 -10.67 -19.17
C ALA A 8 -7.57 -10.57 -18.17
N VAL A 9 -7.34 -10.75 -16.86
CA VAL A 9 -8.44 -10.44 -15.93
C VAL A 9 -8.78 -8.99 -16.19
N ALA A 10 -10.03 -8.80 -16.59
CA ALA A 10 -10.57 -7.48 -16.79
C ALA A 10 -10.52 -6.82 -15.42
N LEU A 11 -9.74 -5.76 -15.28
CA LEU A 11 -10.00 -4.80 -14.22
C LEU A 11 -11.39 -4.25 -14.53
N PRO A 12 -12.44 -4.59 -13.75
CA PRO A 12 -13.79 -4.20 -14.12
C PRO A 12 -13.85 -2.68 -14.21
N PHE A 13 -14.35 -2.15 -15.33
CA PHE A 13 -14.49 -0.71 -15.56
C PHE A 13 -13.17 0.09 -15.56
N LEU A 14 -12.01 -0.59 -15.68
CA LEU A 14 -10.71 0.01 -15.91
C LEU A 14 -10.03 -0.65 -17.12
N ARG A 15 -9.38 0.14 -17.98
CA ARG A 15 -8.78 -0.38 -19.21
C ARG A 15 -7.44 0.26 -19.50
N ALA A 16 -6.45 -0.57 -19.84
CA ALA A 16 -5.20 -0.11 -20.43
C ALA A 16 -5.39 0.07 -21.94
N ALA A 17 -5.56 1.32 -22.41
CA ALA A 17 -5.66 1.64 -23.83
C ALA A 17 -5.31 3.10 -24.13
N ALA A 18 -5.03 3.38 -25.40
CA ALA A 18 -4.66 4.72 -25.86
C ALA A 18 -5.86 5.67 -25.95
N ASP A 19 -7.00 5.19 -26.45
CA ASP A 19 -8.17 6.03 -26.74
C ASP A 19 -9.29 5.82 -25.71
N ALA A 20 -9.82 6.92 -25.18
CA ALA A 20 -10.95 6.94 -24.25
C ALA A 20 -12.29 6.84 -25.00
N GLY A 21 -13.17 5.98 -24.50
CA GLY A 21 -14.58 5.96 -24.89
C GLY A 21 -15.37 7.15 -24.30
N PRO A 22 -16.67 7.31 -24.66
CA PRO A 22 -17.48 8.47 -24.29
C PRO A 22 -17.64 8.75 -22.79
N HIS A 23 -17.46 7.73 -21.95
CA HIS A 23 -17.58 7.82 -20.50
C HIS A 23 -16.28 7.47 -19.78
N GLU A 24 -15.20 7.22 -20.53
CA GLU A 24 -13.90 6.90 -19.96
C GLU A 24 -13.06 8.16 -19.79
N SER A 25 -12.27 8.21 -18.73
CA SER A 25 -11.28 9.27 -18.52
C SER A 25 -9.97 8.66 -18.03
N PRO A 26 -8.80 9.17 -18.47
CA PRO A 26 -7.52 8.74 -17.91
C PRO A 26 -7.47 8.99 -16.40
N LEU A 27 -7.07 7.99 -15.62
CA LEU A 27 -6.86 8.15 -14.18
C LEU A 27 -5.82 9.25 -13.90
N SER A 28 -4.84 9.42 -14.78
CA SER A 28 -3.84 10.49 -14.72
C SER A 28 -4.41 11.91 -14.77
N GLY A 29 -5.61 12.09 -15.33
CA GLY A 29 -6.32 13.38 -15.39
C GLY A 29 -7.39 13.56 -14.32
N LEU A 30 -7.84 12.49 -13.66
CA LEU A 30 -8.85 12.57 -12.61
C LEU A 30 -8.26 13.02 -11.26
N PRO A 31 -9.03 13.72 -10.41
CA PRO A 31 -8.64 14.06 -9.04
C PRO A 31 -8.66 12.84 -8.09
N LEU A 32 -7.79 11.86 -8.39
CA LEU A 32 -7.60 10.63 -7.65
C LEU A 32 -7.05 10.92 -6.24
N THR A 33 -7.73 10.42 -5.21
CA THR A 33 -7.19 10.42 -3.84
C THR A 33 -6.45 9.11 -3.59
N VAL A 34 -5.17 9.20 -3.28
CA VAL A 34 -4.28 8.06 -3.10
C VAL A 34 -3.95 7.90 -1.62
N LEU A 35 -4.31 6.75 -1.04
CA LEU A 35 -3.80 6.36 0.27
C LEU A 35 -2.37 5.84 0.11
N VAL A 36 -1.45 6.49 0.83
CA VAL A 36 -0.02 6.20 0.82
C VAL A 36 0.36 5.56 2.15
N GLY A 37 1.09 4.46 2.07
CA GLY A 37 1.72 3.86 3.23
C GLY A 37 1.97 2.38 3.06
N VAL A 38 2.65 1.82 4.04
CA VAL A 38 3.13 0.43 4.05
C VAL A 38 2.19 -0.48 4.83
N THR A 39 2.51 -1.78 4.93
CA THR A 39 1.65 -2.73 5.64
C THR A 39 1.66 -2.43 7.14
N GLY A 40 0.50 -2.51 7.80
CA GLY A 40 0.38 -2.27 9.25
C GLY A 40 0.16 -0.81 9.67
N VAL A 41 0.19 0.16 8.75
CA VAL A 41 -0.08 1.58 9.09
C VAL A 41 -1.57 1.91 9.27
N GLY A 42 -2.48 0.96 9.03
CA GLY A 42 -3.91 1.14 9.27
C GLY A 42 -4.76 1.53 8.05
N LYS A 43 -4.22 1.52 6.82
CA LYS A 43 -4.94 1.90 5.59
C LYS A 43 -6.32 1.23 5.43
N SER A 44 -6.39 -0.10 5.51
CA SER A 44 -7.67 -0.83 5.36
C SER A 44 -8.70 -0.43 6.41
N THR A 45 -8.27 -0.18 7.66
CA THR A 45 -9.16 0.23 8.75
C THR A 45 -9.63 1.67 8.57
N ALA A 46 -8.71 2.56 8.18
CA ALA A 46 -9.04 3.94 7.84
C ALA A 46 -10.00 4.02 6.64
N LEU A 47 -9.77 3.19 5.61
CA LEU A 47 -10.62 3.12 4.43
C LEU A 47 -12.04 2.65 4.78
N ALA A 48 -12.17 1.62 5.63
CA ALA A 48 -13.48 1.17 6.11
C ALA A 48 -14.22 2.27 6.90
N ALA A 49 -13.51 2.99 7.79
CA ALA A 49 -14.08 4.12 8.51
C ALA A 49 -14.50 5.26 7.56
N LEU A 50 -13.69 5.54 6.54
CA LEU A 50 -13.98 6.56 5.53
C LEU A 50 -15.20 6.19 4.66
N GLN A 51 -15.34 4.91 4.28
CA GLN A 51 -16.51 4.42 3.55
C GLN A 51 -17.78 4.50 4.39
N ALA A 52 -17.69 4.31 5.72
CA ALA A 52 -18.83 4.45 6.62
C ALA A 52 -19.37 5.89 6.66
N VAL A 53 -18.49 6.90 6.61
CA VAL A 53 -18.89 8.32 6.61
C VAL A 53 -19.10 8.90 5.20
N THR A 54 -18.54 8.27 4.17
CA THR A 54 -18.69 8.65 2.75
C THR A 54 -19.13 7.45 1.90
N PRO A 55 -20.39 7.01 1.97
CA PRO A 55 -20.86 5.79 1.29
C PRO A 55 -20.77 5.84 -0.24
N ALA A 56 -20.75 7.05 -0.82
CA ALA A 56 -20.60 7.26 -2.26
C ALA A 56 -19.15 7.07 -2.76
N MET A 57 -18.17 7.00 -1.85
CA MET A 57 -16.76 6.86 -2.20
C MET A 57 -16.51 5.57 -2.97
N LYS A 58 -15.84 5.68 -4.12
CA LYS A 58 -15.49 4.55 -4.98
C LYS A 58 -14.01 4.24 -4.84
N VAL A 59 -13.71 3.03 -4.37
CA VAL A 59 -12.34 2.55 -4.21
C VAL A 59 -11.99 1.68 -5.41
N LEU A 60 -10.94 2.06 -6.13
CA LEU A 60 -10.40 1.29 -7.26
C LEU A 60 -9.91 -0.10 -6.82
N PRO A 61 -9.72 -1.04 -7.76
CA PRO A 61 -9.09 -2.33 -7.50
C PRO A 61 -7.75 -2.17 -6.77
N ASP A 62 -7.41 -3.17 -5.95
CA ASP A 62 -6.27 -3.05 -5.06
C ASP A 62 -4.92 -3.08 -5.81
N ARG A 63 -3.83 -2.80 -5.08
CA ARG A 63 -2.47 -2.84 -5.63
C ARG A 63 -2.16 -4.17 -6.33
N ARG A 64 -2.63 -5.31 -5.81
CA ARG A 64 -2.34 -6.64 -6.37
C ARG A 64 -3.07 -6.84 -7.69
N GLU A 65 -4.34 -6.49 -7.76
CA GLU A 65 -5.14 -6.55 -8.99
C GLU A 65 -4.51 -5.70 -10.09
N ILE A 66 -4.10 -4.47 -9.78
CA ILE A 66 -3.44 -3.57 -10.74
C ILE A 66 -2.07 -4.10 -11.15
N THR A 67 -1.27 -4.60 -10.20
CA THR A 67 0.04 -5.21 -10.50
C THR A 67 -0.12 -6.39 -11.46
N ASP A 68 -1.11 -7.25 -11.20
CA ASP A 68 -1.36 -8.43 -12.00
C ASP A 68 -1.78 -8.05 -13.42
N ALA A 69 -2.76 -7.15 -13.56
CA ALA A 69 -3.32 -6.77 -14.86
C ALA A 69 -2.39 -5.91 -15.72
N VAL A 70 -1.59 -5.02 -15.11
CA VAL A 70 -0.79 -4.02 -15.84
C VAL A 70 0.68 -4.39 -15.93
N MET A 71 1.24 -5.02 -14.89
CA MET A 71 2.69 -5.27 -14.82
C MET A 71 3.05 -6.71 -15.19
N ILE A 72 2.31 -7.69 -14.66
CA ILE A 72 2.68 -9.10 -14.72
C ILE A 72 2.12 -9.78 -15.96
N TRP A 73 0.79 -9.82 -16.12
CA TRP A 73 0.18 -10.63 -17.18
C TRP A 73 0.49 -10.18 -18.60
N PRO A 74 0.65 -8.88 -18.91
CA PRO A 74 1.08 -8.47 -20.24
C PRO A 74 2.44 -9.06 -20.63
N ARG A 75 3.32 -9.34 -19.65
CA ARG A 75 4.64 -9.95 -19.86
C ARG A 75 4.61 -11.48 -19.81
N ALA A 76 3.88 -12.03 -18.85
CA ALA A 76 3.82 -13.47 -18.61
C ALA A 76 2.83 -14.21 -19.53
N GLY A 77 1.93 -13.49 -20.20
CA GLY A 77 0.83 -14.09 -20.94
C GLY A 77 -0.21 -14.76 -20.04
N GLY A 78 -0.47 -14.22 -18.85
CA GLY A 78 -1.53 -14.71 -17.96
C GLY A 78 -1.13 -14.81 -16.49
N PRO A 79 -1.99 -15.42 -15.64
CA PRO A 79 -1.80 -15.54 -14.20
C PRO A 79 -0.50 -16.21 -13.78
N VAL A 80 0.23 -15.56 -12.87
CA VAL A 80 1.46 -16.09 -12.24
C VAL A 80 1.22 -16.28 -10.75
N THR A 81 1.32 -17.53 -10.29
CA THR A 81 1.19 -17.93 -8.88
C THR A 81 2.52 -17.98 -8.16
N ASP A 82 3.61 -18.27 -8.86
CA ASP A 82 4.95 -18.34 -8.28
C ASP A 82 5.40 -16.99 -7.75
N ARG A 83 5.87 -16.96 -6.51
CA ARG A 83 6.18 -15.72 -5.79
C ARG A 83 7.45 -15.07 -6.30
N GLU A 84 8.48 -15.86 -6.62
CA GLU A 84 9.76 -15.35 -7.08
C GLU A 84 9.62 -14.75 -8.48
N GLU A 85 8.87 -15.42 -9.34
CA GLU A 85 8.56 -14.94 -10.68
C GLU A 85 7.76 -13.64 -10.65
N ARG A 86 6.76 -13.53 -9.78
CA ARG A 86 6.02 -12.26 -9.59
C ARG A 86 6.95 -11.12 -9.17
N PHE A 87 7.90 -11.39 -8.27
CA PHE A 87 8.88 -10.38 -7.86
C PHE A 87 9.81 -9.98 -9.01
N ARG A 88 10.31 -10.95 -9.79
CA ARG A 88 11.15 -10.70 -10.97
C ARG A 88 10.42 -9.81 -11.97
N LEU A 89 9.20 -10.18 -12.37
CA LEU A 89 8.40 -9.42 -13.33
C LEU A 89 8.05 -8.00 -12.85
N THR A 90 7.74 -7.85 -11.55
CA THR A 90 7.48 -6.52 -10.96
C THR A 90 8.77 -5.67 -10.88
N ALA A 91 9.94 -6.30 -10.70
CA ALA A 91 11.22 -5.60 -10.73
C ALA A 91 11.57 -5.14 -12.15
N GLU A 92 11.37 -6.00 -13.16
CA GLU A 92 11.57 -5.64 -14.57
C GLU A 92 10.67 -4.49 -15.00
N TYR A 93 9.39 -4.52 -14.62
CA TYR A 93 8.48 -3.42 -14.88
C TYR A 93 8.97 -2.09 -14.29
N ARG A 94 9.45 -2.10 -13.04
CA ARG A 94 9.99 -0.90 -12.38
C ARG A 94 11.28 -0.40 -13.02
N ALA A 95 12.10 -1.29 -13.55
CA ALA A 95 13.32 -0.92 -14.25
C ALA A 95 13.02 -0.17 -15.57
N GLU A 96 11.94 -0.54 -16.26
CA GLU A 96 11.50 0.10 -17.50
C GLU A 96 10.64 1.35 -17.27
N HIS A 97 9.87 1.37 -16.18
CA HIS A 97 8.92 2.43 -15.85
C HIS A 97 9.21 3.02 -14.47
N PRO A 98 10.05 4.07 -14.42
CA PRO A 98 10.24 4.85 -13.20
C PRO A 98 8.88 5.29 -12.64
N GLY A 99 8.66 5.10 -11.33
CA GLY A 99 7.37 5.35 -10.67
C GLY A 99 6.49 4.12 -10.46
N GLY A 100 6.79 2.98 -11.11
CA GLY A 100 6.19 1.67 -10.81
C GLY A 100 4.67 1.69 -10.79
N MET A 101 4.06 1.53 -9.60
CA MET A 101 2.60 1.52 -9.44
C MET A 101 1.94 2.84 -9.87
N ALA A 102 2.58 3.99 -9.62
CA ALA A 102 2.02 5.27 -10.05
C ALA A 102 1.95 5.37 -11.57
N TYR A 103 3.02 4.95 -12.27
CA TYR A 103 3.02 4.87 -13.72
C TYR A 103 1.92 3.93 -14.22
N ALA A 104 1.84 2.71 -13.68
CA ALA A 104 0.83 1.72 -14.06
C ALA A 104 -0.60 2.27 -13.97
N LEU A 105 -0.96 2.91 -12.85
CA LEU A 105 -2.25 3.56 -12.68
C LEU A 105 -2.48 4.69 -13.70
N GLY A 106 -1.47 5.51 -13.97
CA GLY A 106 -1.55 6.62 -14.91
C GLY A 106 -1.84 6.20 -16.35
N THR A 107 -1.59 4.93 -16.70
CA THR A 107 -1.92 4.36 -18.02
C THR A 107 -3.35 3.84 -18.16
N LEU A 108 -4.13 3.82 -17.07
CA LEU A 108 -5.48 3.28 -17.08
C LEU A 108 -6.53 4.36 -17.40
N LEU A 109 -7.51 3.97 -18.19
CA LEU A 109 -8.77 4.66 -18.39
C LEU A 109 -9.80 4.11 -17.40
N ALA A 110 -10.57 4.99 -16.77
CA ALA A 110 -11.65 4.64 -15.86
C ALA A 110 -12.99 5.03 -16.44
N ASP A 111 -13.96 4.11 -16.40
CA ASP A 111 -15.36 4.42 -16.68
C ASP A 111 -15.92 5.27 -15.53
N THR A 112 -16.19 6.54 -15.83
CA THR A 112 -16.68 7.53 -14.88
C THR A 112 -18.13 7.30 -14.46
N GLN A 113 -18.91 6.52 -15.21
CA GLN A 113 -20.25 6.11 -14.76
C GLN A 113 -20.18 5.12 -13.60
N HIS A 114 -19.10 4.33 -13.52
CA HIS A 114 -18.90 3.37 -12.45
C HIS A 114 -18.09 3.96 -11.28
N TRP A 115 -16.94 4.54 -11.59
CA TRP A 115 -15.96 5.02 -10.60
C TRP A 115 -16.20 6.47 -10.16
N GLY A 116 -17.05 7.21 -10.87
CA GLY A 116 -17.21 8.65 -10.66
C GLY A 116 -15.97 9.44 -11.10
N HIS A 117 -15.90 10.70 -10.67
CA HIS A 117 -14.81 11.61 -11.03
C HIS A 117 -13.74 11.77 -9.94
N GLN A 118 -13.97 11.26 -8.72
CA GLN A 118 -13.04 11.35 -7.58
C GLN A 118 -12.83 9.97 -6.95
N PRO A 119 -12.28 9.00 -7.70
CA PRO A 119 -12.01 7.68 -7.14
C PRO A 119 -10.91 7.74 -6.06
N VAL A 120 -10.84 6.68 -5.26
CA VAL A 120 -9.81 6.47 -4.24
C VAL A 120 -8.99 5.24 -4.59
N PHE A 121 -7.67 5.31 -4.40
CA PHE A 121 -6.77 4.16 -4.58
C PHE A 121 -5.93 3.93 -3.33
N ASP A 122 -5.92 2.69 -2.83
CA ASP A 122 -5.04 2.24 -1.76
C ASP A 122 -3.89 1.41 -2.35
N GLY A 123 -2.73 2.02 -2.59
CA GLY A 123 -1.64 1.23 -3.14
C GLY A 123 -0.29 1.86 -3.41
N LEU A 124 -0.03 3.13 -3.12
CA LEU A 124 1.34 3.67 -3.20
C LEU A 124 2.07 3.48 -1.86
N ARG A 125 3.35 3.08 -1.92
CA ARG A 125 4.10 2.60 -0.73
C ARG A 125 5.38 3.36 -0.42
N GLY A 126 6.07 3.90 -1.41
CA GLY A 126 7.41 4.49 -1.21
C GLY A 126 7.66 5.74 -2.03
N LEU A 127 8.80 6.38 -1.74
CA LEU A 127 9.18 7.69 -2.29
C LEU A 127 9.10 7.72 -3.82
N GLU A 128 9.68 6.75 -4.52
CA GLU A 128 9.73 6.76 -5.98
C GLU A 128 8.34 6.81 -6.62
N GLU A 129 7.39 6.01 -6.12
CA GLU A 129 6.03 5.97 -6.64
C GLU A 129 5.31 7.30 -6.36
N VAL A 130 5.48 7.85 -5.16
CA VAL A 130 4.83 9.08 -4.72
C VAL A 130 5.38 10.30 -5.44
N GLN A 131 6.72 10.41 -5.55
CA GLN A 131 7.39 11.50 -6.25
C GLN A 131 7.04 11.49 -7.73
N TYR A 132 7.00 10.30 -8.34
CA TYR A 132 6.54 10.15 -9.72
C TYR A 132 5.10 10.65 -9.88
N ALA A 133 4.18 10.15 -9.05
CA ALA A 133 2.78 10.54 -9.09
C ALA A 133 2.58 12.05 -8.90
N ALA A 134 3.21 12.64 -7.88
CA ALA A 134 3.06 14.05 -7.56
C ALA A 134 3.58 14.97 -8.67
N THR A 135 4.61 14.53 -9.39
CA THR A 135 5.23 15.27 -10.51
C THR A 135 4.41 15.17 -11.79
N HIS A 136 3.90 13.98 -12.13
CA HIS A 136 3.27 13.73 -13.42
C HIS A 136 1.74 13.88 -13.41
N PHE A 137 1.11 13.75 -12.25
CA PHE A 137 -0.35 13.80 -12.11
C PHE A 137 -0.74 14.92 -11.14
N PRO A 138 -0.83 16.18 -11.63
CA PRO A 138 -1.01 17.35 -10.76
C PRO A 138 -2.36 17.35 -10.03
N THR A 139 -3.37 16.66 -10.57
CA THR A 139 -4.70 16.53 -9.96
C THR A 139 -4.75 15.45 -8.88
N TRP A 140 -3.74 14.58 -8.79
CA TRP A 140 -3.70 13.57 -7.73
C TRP A 140 -3.39 14.20 -6.38
N ARG A 141 -4.06 13.62 -5.39
CA ARG A 141 -4.07 14.02 -3.99
C ARG A 141 -3.64 12.86 -3.13
N PHE A 142 -2.92 13.12 -2.05
CA PHE A 142 -2.28 12.07 -1.24
C PHE A 142 -2.73 12.15 0.21
N VAL A 143 -3.17 11.03 0.76
CA VAL A 143 -3.36 10.86 2.20
C VAL A 143 -2.31 9.86 2.66
N VAL A 144 -1.29 10.33 3.37
CA VAL A 144 -0.25 9.45 3.92
C VAL A 144 -0.57 9.09 5.36
N LEU A 145 -0.57 7.78 5.62
CA LEU A 145 -0.78 7.22 6.95
C LEU A 145 0.55 6.73 7.50
N GLY A 146 1.04 7.42 8.53
CA GLY A 146 2.29 7.11 9.22
C GLY A 146 2.06 6.24 10.45
N ALA A 147 3.02 5.35 10.72
CA ALA A 147 3.17 4.65 11.99
C ALA A 147 4.63 4.18 12.15
N PRO A 148 5.22 4.22 13.36
CA PRO A 148 6.52 3.62 13.62
C PRO A 148 6.56 2.12 13.30
N ASP A 149 7.73 1.61 12.92
CA ASP A 149 7.90 0.23 12.48
C ASP A 149 7.57 -0.78 13.58
N ALA A 150 7.93 -0.50 14.84
CA ALA A 150 7.55 -1.33 15.98
C ALA A 150 6.03 -1.40 16.19
N VAL A 151 5.32 -0.29 15.97
CA VAL A 151 3.84 -0.24 16.04
C VAL A 151 3.22 -1.06 14.91
N ARG A 152 3.79 -1.00 13.70
CA ARG A 152 3.34 -1.80 12.57
C ARG A 152 3.44 -3.29 12.86
N VAL A 153 4.53 -3.75 13.49
CA VAL A 153 4.69 -5.16 13.91
C VAL A 153 3.57 -5.57 14.87
N ARG A 154 3.31 -4.77 15.92
CA ARG A 154 2.24 -5.03 16.89
C ARG A 154 0.85 -5.13 16.24
N ARG A 155 0.56 -4.24 15.29
CA ARG A 155 -0.71 -4.28 14.53
C ARG A 155 -0.82 -5.50 13.62
N LEU A 156 0.29 -5.96 13.05
CA LEU A 156 0.31 -7.17 12.25
C LEU A 156 0.10 -8.44 13.07
N LEU A 157 0.50 -8.43 14.35
CA LEU A 157 0.21 -9.50 15.30
C LEU A 157 -1.29 -9.54 15.64
N GLY A 158 -1.89 -8.37 15.92
CA GLY A 158 -3.33 -8.27 16.23
C GLY A 158 -4.30 -8.55 15.07
N ARG A 159 -3.79 -8.71 13.83
CA ARG A 159 -4.59 -9.13 12.66
C ARG A 159 -4.80 -10.65 12.57
N ALA A 160 -4.15 -11.44 13.41
CA ALA A 160 -4.42 -12.86 13.49
C ALA A 160 -5.71 -13.09 14.30
N ASP A 161 -6.83 -13.22 13.61
CA ASP A 161 -8.04 -13.84 14.17
C ASP A 161 -7.73 -15.28 14.58
N THR A 162 -7.83 -15.57 15.88
CA THR A 162 -8.22 -16.86 16.49
C THR A 162 -7.58 -18.17 15.97
N PHE A 163 -6.35 -18.17 15.47
CA PHE A 163 -5.64 -19.43 15.17
C PHE A 163 -4.19 -19.40 15.67
N ASP A 164 -3.89 -20.43 16.47
CA ASP A 164 -2.59 -20.85 17.01
C ASP A 164 -1.91 -19.96 18.06
N GLN A 165 -2.53 -19.92 19.25
CA GLN A 165 -1.74 -19.89 20.50
C GLN A 165 -0.99 -21.24 20.65
N VAL A 166 0.06 -21.44 19.85
CA VAL A 166 0.97 -22.58 20.01
C VAL A 166 2.17 -22.09 20.80
N ALA A 167 2.40 -22.72 21.96
CA ALA A 167 3.63 -22.55 22.73
C ALA A 167 4.81 -22.98 21.86
N GLY A 168 5.68 -22.03 21.50
CA GLY A 168 6.80 -22.34 20.61
C GLY A 168 7.81 -21.21 20.50
N GLY A 169 8.74 -21.18 21.45
CA GLY A 169 9.96 -20.36 21.41
C GLY A 169 10.17 -19.59 22.70
N THR A 170 11.37 -19.65 23.26
CA THR A 170 11.75 -18.80 24.40
C THR A 170 12.14 -17.40 23.92
N GLY A 171 11.99 -16.38 24.77
CA GLY A 171 12.46 -15.02 24.46
C GLY A 171 13.97 -14.96 24.12
N GLN A 172 14.77 -15.92 24.56
CA GLN A 172 16.19 -16.01 24.19
C GLN A 172 16.39 -16.47 22.74
N GLU A 173 15.59 -17.43 22.27
CA GLU A 173 15.64 -17.91 20.88
C GLU A 173 15.16 -16.83 19.91
N LEU A 174 14.11 -16.10 20.28
CA LEU A 174 13.64 -14.95 19.50
C LEU A 174 14.71 -13.86 19.41
N GLN A 175 15.29 -13.46 20.55
CA GLN A 175 16.33 -12.43 20.58
C GLN A 175 17.49 -12.77 19.62
N LYS A 176 17.96 -14.02 19.66
CA LYS A 176 18.99 -14.51 18.74
C LYS A 176 18.54 -14.44 17.27
N ALA A 177 17.33 -14.91 16.98
CA ALA A 177 16.79 -14.91 15.61
C ALA A 177 16.58 -13.49 15.06
N LEU A 178 16.19 -12.53 15.91
CA LEU A 178 16.10 -11.12 15.55
C LEU A 178 17.49 -10.56 15.26
N ALA A 179 18.48 -10.81 16.11
CA ALA A 179 19.86 -10.34 15.91
C ALA A 179 20.50 -10.88 14.61
N GLU A 180 20.18 -12.12 14.22
CA GLU A 180 20.67 -12.75 12.99
C GLU A 180 19.91 -12.30 11.72
N LEU A 181 18.78 -11.60 11.87
CA LEU A 181 17.99 -11.14 10.73
C LEU A 181 18.72 -10.01 9.99
N LYS A 182 19.20 -10.30 8.78
CA LYS A 182 19.87 -9.32 7.91
C LYS A 182 19.04 -8.03 7.79
N GLY A 183 19.68 -6.88 7.94
CA GLY A 183 19.05 -5.56 7.75
C GLY A 183 18.00 -5.17 8.80
N VAL A 184 17.88 -5.91 9.91
CA VAL A 184 16.98 -5.54 11.01
C VAL A 184 17.41 -4.23 11.67
N GLN A 185 18.73 -4.00 11.79
CA GLN A 185 19.32 -2.82 12.42
C GLN A 185 19.16 -1.54 11.59
N ASP A 186 18.86 -1.68 10.29
CA ASP A 186 18.55 -0.55 9.40
C ASP A 186 17.10 -0.06 9.62
N VAL A 187 16.30 -0.82 10.36
CA VAL A 187 14.84 -0.63 10.50
C VAL A 187 14.43 -0.41 11.95
N PHE A 188 15.04 -1.12 12.89
CA PHE A 188 14.71 -1.06 14.30
C PHE A 188 15.94 -0.67 15.12
N ALA A 189 15.76 0.23 16.08
CA ALA A 189 16.76 0.46 17.12
C ALA A 189 16.87 -0.76 18.04
N PRO A 190 18.01 -0.94 18.74
CA PRO A 190 18.17 -2.04 19.69
C PRO A 190 17.06 -2.09 20.76
N SER A 191 16.63 -0.93 21.28
CA SER A 191 15.53 -0.86 22.26
C SER A 191 14.20 -1.33 21.69
N GLU A 192 13.92 -1.04 20.41
CA GLU A 192 12.71 -1.53 19.76
C GLU A 192 12.74 -3.06 19.56
N LEU A 193 13.92 -3.65 19.32
CA LEU A 193 14.06 -5.10 19.23
C LEU A 193 13.87 -5.77 20.59
N ASP A 194 14.35 -5.15 21.67
CA ASP A 194 14.10 -5.62 23.03
C ASP A 194 12.59 -5.55 23.37
N ASP A 195 11.93 -4.45 23.00
CA ASP A 195 10.48 -4.27 23.18
C ASP A 195 9.65 -5.27 22.37
N LEU A 196 10.11 -5.64 21.18
CA LEU A 196 9.50 -6.68 20.36
C LEU A 196 9.76 -8.07 20.93
N ASN A 197 10.92 -8.31 21.52
CA ASN A 197 11.23 -9.57 22.18
C ASN A 197 10.34 -9.78 23.43
N ALA A 198 10.15 -8.72 24.21
CA ALA A 198 9.28 -8.72 25.41
C ALA A 198 7.79 -9.00 25.11
N LEU A 199 7.37 -9.01 23.83
CA LEU A 199 6.02 -9.44 23.45
C LEU A 199 5.77 -10.92 23.77
N THR A 200 6.80 -11.75 23.91
CA THR A 200 6.62 -13.15 24.36
C THR A 200 6.00 -13.22 25.76
N ASP A 201 6.34 -12.26 26.62
CA ASP A 201 5.82 -12.17 27.98
C ASP A 201 4.34 -11.72 28.00
N GLN A 202 3.87 -11.18 26.87
CA GLN A 202 2.48 -10.78 26.64
C GLN A 202 1.67 -11.88 25.93
N GLY A 203 2.25 -13.07 25.75
CA GLY A 203 1.58 -14.24 25.17
C GLY A 203 1.66 -14.36 23.65
N PHE A 204 2.43 -13.51 22.96
CA PHE A 204 2.66 -13.66 21.52
C PHE A 204 3.71 -14.74 21.25
N ALA A 205 3.46 -15.58 20.23
CA ALA A 205 4.43 -16.59 19.83
C ALA A 205 5.69 -15.95 19.20
N ALA A 206 6.87 -16.43 19.59
CA ALA A 206 8.15 -15.95 19.05
C ALA A 206 8.22 -16.05 17.51
N ALA A 207 7.72 -17.16 16.96
CA ALA A 207 7.66 -17.38 15.52
C ALA A 207 6.82 -16.31 14.79
N ASP A 208 5.70 -15.89 15.37
CA ASP A 208 4.83 -14.87 14.80
C ASP A 208 5.48 -13.50 14.84
N ILE A 209 6.08 -13.12 15.98
CA ILE A 209 6.83 -11.87 16.11
C ILE A 209 7.91 -11.81 15.03
N LEU A 210 8.74 -12.85 14.93
CA LEU A 210 9.80 -12.93 13.92
C LEU A 210 9.23 -12.85 12.49
N ALA A 211 8.11 -13.51 12.22
CA ALA A 211 7.46 -13.46 10.90
C ALA A 211 6.97 -12.04 10.56
N LYS A 212 6.39 -11.30 11.51
CA LYS A 212 5.93 -9.92 11.28
C LYS A 212 7.10 -8.95 11.15
N VAL A 213 8.17 -9.12 11.93
CA VAL A 213 9.42 -8.35 11.76
C VAL A 213 10.01 -8.57 10.37
N LYS A 214 10.07 -9.82 9.90
CA LYS A 214 10.53 -10.14 8.52
C LYS A 214 9.71 -9.42 7.45
N ILE A 215 8.40 -9.28 7.63
CA ILE A 215 7.54 -8.51 6.70
C ILE A 215 7.98 -7.04 6.68
N VAL A 216 8.12 -6.41 7.85
CA VAL A 216 8.49 -4.99 7.95
C VAL A 216 9.89 -4.73 7.38
N VAL A 217 10.89 -5.56 7.75
CA VAL A 217 12.26 -5.46 7.21
C VAL A 217 12.28 -5.64 5.69
N SER A 218 11.59 -6.66 5.18
CA SER A 218 11.50 -6.88 3.73
C SER A 218 10.86 -5.71 3.01
N GLU A 219 9.82 -5.11 3.57
CA GLU A 219 9.16 -3.94 2.99
C GLU A 219 10.08 -2.70 3.00
N ARG A 220 10.83 -2.47 4.08
CA ARG A 220 11.79 -1.36 4.21
C ARG A 220 12.99 -1.45 3.28
N ARG A 221 13.36 -2.65 2.84
CA ARG A 221 14.38 -2.82 1.78
C ARG A 221 13.88 -2.39 0.40
N ASN A 222 12.57 -2.37 0.19
CA ASN A 222 11.96 -2.10 -1.11
C ASN A 222 11.31 -0.71 -1.17
N TYR A 223 10.93 -0.14 -0.02
CA TYR A 223 10.24 1.13 0.06
C TYR A 223 10.76 1.95 1.23
N ASP A 224 10.89 3.26 1.00
CA ASP A 224 11.09 4.23 2.05
C ASP A 224 9.81 5.04 2.35
N PRO A 225 8.91 4.53 3.23
CA PRO A 225 7.72 5.26 3.64
C PRO A 225 8.03 6.56 4.39
N HIS A 226 9.15 6.65 5.11
CA HIS A 226 9.50 7.87 5.84
C HIS A 226 9.91 8.97 4.85
N ALA A 227 10.76 8.64 3.88
CA ALA A 227 11.11 9.59 2.83
C ALA A 227 9.88 9.97 1.98
N ALA A 228 8.96 9.04 1.73
CA ALA A 228 7.68 9.36 1.05
C ALA A 228 6.83 10.36 1.86
N GLU A 229 6.71 10.16 3.16
CA GLU A 229 6.00 11.09 4.05
C GLU A 229 6.67 12.47 4.07
N LEU A 230 8.00 12.53 4.25
CA LEU A 230 8.76 13.78 4.22
C LEU A 230 8.56 14.53 2.90
N PHE A 231 8.59 13.82 1.78
CA PHE A 231 8.32 14.41 0.47
C PHE A 231 6.89 14.98 0.38
N LEU A 232 5.89 14.23 0.82
CA LEU A 232 4.50 14.68 0.80
C LEU A 232 4.24 15.90 1.67
N ARG A 233 4.94 16.03 2.81
CA ARG A 233 4.87 17.22 3.67
C ARG A 233 5.38 18.50 2.98
N MET A 234 6.16 18.38 1.91
CA MET A 234 6.63 19.53 1.12
C MET A 234 5.62 19.96 0.05
N LEU A 235 4.59 19.15 -0.24
CA LEU A 235 3.55 19.52 -1.20
C LEU A 235 2.59 20.55 -0.58
N PRO A 236 1.86 21.32 -1.42
CA PRO A 236 0.81 22.20 -0.94
C PRO A 236 -0.24 21.43 -0.10
N PRO A 237 -0.80 22.03 0.96
CA PRO A 237 -1.77 21.37 1.85
C PRO A 237 -2.99 20.80 1.12
N GLU A 238 -3.41 21.41 0.01
CA GLU A 238 -4.51 20.91 -0.84
C GLU A 238 -4.16 19.63 -1.61
N ARG A 239 -2.87 19.30 -1.74
CA ARG A 239 -2.37 18.11 -2.43
C ARG A 239 -1.99 16.97 -1.50
N ALA A 240 -1.66 17.24 -0.25
CA ALA A 240 -1.23 16.21 0.69
C ALA A 240 -1.78 16.42 2.11
N LEU A 241 -2.36 15.36 2.66
CA LEU A 241 -2.74 15.23 4.06
C LEU A 241 -1.88 14.17 4.72
N VAL A 242 -1.19 14.54 5.81
CA VAL A 242 -0.31 13.63 6.55
C VAL A 242 -0.90 13.33 7.92
N LEU A 243 -1.19 12.06 8.19
CA LEU A 243 -1.86 11.62 9.40
C LEU A 243 -1.03 10.59 10.17
N ASP A 244 -0.84 10.86 11.46
CA ASP A 244 -0.27 9.89 12.39
C ASP A 244 -1.37 8.98 12.93
N THR A 245 -1.30 7.71 12.55
CA THR A 245 -2.30 6.71 12.97
C THR A 245 -2.06 6.18 14.37
N VAL A 246 -0.99 6.60 15.06
CA VAL A 246 -0.80 6.36 16.49
C VAL A 246 -1.59 7.39 17.30
N ALA A 247 -1.58 8.65 16.86
CA ALA A 247 -2.32 9.74 17.49
C ALA A 247 -3.82 9.73 17.15
N LEU A 248 -4.18 9.23 15.95
CA LEU A 248 -5.56 9.19 15.47
C LEU A 248 -6.08 7.76 15.43
N ASP A 249 -7.26 7.55 16.00
CA ASP A 249 -8.03 6.33 15.77
C ASP A 249 -8.63 6.31 14.35
N PRO A 250 -9.19 5.19 13.88
CA PRO A 250 -9.74 5.10 12.53
C PRO A 250 -10.84 6.13 12.23
N ALA A 251 -11.67 6.46 13.21
CA ALA A 251 -12.72 7.46 13.07
C ALA A 251 -12.14 8.88 12.91
N GLY A 252 -11.12 9.22 13.70
CA GLY A 252 -10.37 10.46 13.59
C GLY A 252 -9.65 10.59 12.25
N VAL A 253 -9.05 9.51 11.74
CA VAL A 253 -8.47 9.50 10.39
C VAL A 253 -9.55 9.79 9.34
N ALA A 254 -10.69 9.09 9.39
CA ALA A 254 -11.79 9.30 8.44
C ALA A 254 -12.34 10.73 8.49
N ALA A 255 -12.52 11.30 9.69
CA ALA A 255 -12.99 12.66 9.87
C ALA A 255 -12.03 13.70 9.28
N ASN A 256 -10.72 13.54 9.50
CA ASN A 256 -9.71 14.44 8.92
C ASN A 256 -9.68 14.34 7.39
N VAL A 257 -9.76 13.13 6.83
CA VAL A 257 -9.79 12.94 5.37
C VAL A 257 -11.06 13.54 4.77
N ALA A 258 -12.22 13.35 5.40
CA ALA A 258 -13.49 13.89 4.91
C ALA A 258 -13.51 15.42 4.96
N ALA A 259 -13.02 16.03 6.04
CA ALA A 259 -12.90 17.48 6.16
C ALA A 259 -11.98 18.06 5.08
N TRP A 260 -10.79 17.48 4.93
CA TRP A 260 -9.81 17.88 3.91
C TRP A 260 -10.35 17.73 2.47
N ALA A 261 -11.12 16.68 2.20
CA ALA A 261 -11.76 16.49 0.91
C ALA A 261 -12.88 17.51 0.65
N GLY A 262 -13.61 17.91 1.70
CA GLY A 262 -14.75 18.86 1.64
C GLY A 262 -14.36 20.33 1.55
N GLU A 263 -13.18 20.72 2.05
CA GLU A 263 -12.62 22.08 1.88
C GLU A 263 -12.31 22.43 0.41
N GLN A 264 -12.39 21.45 -0.49
CA GLN A 264 -12.05 21.55 -1.90
C GLN A 264 -13.28 21.43 -2.84
N ALA A 265 -14.50 21.35 -2.28
CA ALA A 265 -15.76 21.20 -3.02
C ALA A 265 -16.43 22.54 -3.36
#